data_AF-A0A0K2LB00-F1
#
_entry.id   AF-A0A0K2LB00-F1
#
_cell.length_a   1.000
_cell.length_b   1.000
_cell.length_c   1.000
_cell.angle_alpha   90.00
_cell.angle_beta   90.00
_cell.angle_gamma   90.00
#
_symmetry.space_group_name_H-M   'P 1'
#
loop_
_entity.id
_entity.type
_entity.pdbx_description
1 polymer ?
#
loop_
_entity_poly.entity_id
_entity_poly.type
_entity_poly.pdbx_seq_one_letter_code
_entity_poly.pdbx_strand_id
1 'polypeptide(L)'
;MKKIRKGFTLIEMVIVLFIISLLLLIMIPNLVQQKDHADKQSTEAFKTTLVTQAGLYLENNPAKTEEKVTIGDLRDGKYITASQAKKAEKLQIGVNDNILDKIKDDTTINKNEKPDPAKPEK
;
A
#
# COMPACT_ATOMS: atom_id res chain seq x y z
N MET A 1 -26.03 58.34 -6.93
CA MET A 1 -25.35 57.80 -8.13
C MET A 1 -25.00 56.34 -7.86
N LYS A 2 -25.55 55.38 -8.63
CA LYS A 2 -25.39 53.93 -8.39
C LYS A 2 -24.18 53.44 -9.19
N LYS A 3 -23.10 53.02 -8.50
CA LYS A 3 -21.91 52.44 -9.15
C LYS A 3 -22.25 51.02 -9.61
N ILE A 4 -22.32 50.81 -10.92
CA ILE A 4 -22.50 49.48 -11.51
C ILE A 4 -21.13 48.83 -11.59
N ARG A 5 -20.89 47.77 -10.80
CA ARG A 5 -19.67 46.98 -10.91
C ARG A 5 -19.92 45.84 -11.90
N LYS A 6 -19.21 45.85 -13.03
CA LYS A 6 -19.11 44.70 -13.94
C LYS A 6 -18.00 43.78 -13.41
N GLY A 7 -18.36 42.80 -12.61
CA GLY A 7 -17.47 41.72 -12.17
C GLY A 7 -18.27 40.42 -12.23
N PHE A 8 -17.64 39.32 -12.66
CA PHE A 8 -18.26 38.09 -13.15
C PHE A 8 -18.79 38.19 -14.58
N THR A 9 -17.88 38.08 -15.53
CA THR A 9 -18.22 37.71 -16.91
C THR A 9 -18.05 36.20 -17.10
N LEU A 10 -18.76 35.59 -18.06
CA LEU A 10 -18.58 34.17 -18.38
C LEU A 10 -17.14 33.85 -18.80
N ILE A 11 -16.48 34.77 -19.50
CA ILE A 11 -15.09 34.60 -19.93
C ILE A 11 -14.12 34.47 -18.74
N GLU A 12 -14.39 35.18 -17.64
CA GLU A 12 -13.61 35.11 -16.41
C GLU A 12 -13.70 33.72 -15.77
N MET A 13 -14.89 33.12 -15.74
CA MET A 13 -15.08 31.75 -15.25
C MET A 13 -14.40 30.71 -16.14
N VAL A 14 -14.43 30.90 -17.46
CA VAL A 14 -13.80 29.99 -18.43
C VAL A 14 -12.28 29.99 -18.30
N ILE A 15 -11.65 31.15 -18.14
CA ILE A 15 -10.19 31.25 -17.97
C ILE A 15 -9.75 30.60 -16.66
N VAL A 16 -10.53 30.75 -15.58
CA VAL A 16 -10.24 30.09 -14.29
C VAL A 16 -10.32 28.57 -14.42
N LEU A 17 -11.36 28.03 -15.04
CA LEU A 17 -11.47 26.59 -15.30
C LEU A 17 -10.35 26.08 -16.20
N PHE A 18 -9.93 26.87 -17.19
CA PHE A 18 -8.80 26.56 -18.05
C PHE A 18 -7.50 26.41 -17.26
N ILE A 19 -7.18 27.39 -16.40
CA ILE A 19 -5.97 27.35 -15.56
C ILE A 19 -6.02 26.18 -14.58
N ILE A 20 -7.16 25.95 -13.89
CA ILE A 20 -7.33 24.81 -12.99
C ILE A 20 -7.12 23.48 -13.72
N SER A 21 -7.60 23.37 -14.96
CA SER A 21 -7.40 22.16 -15.77
C SER A 21 -5.93 21.88 -16.07
N LEU A 22 -5.11 22.93 -16.33
CA LEU A 22 -3.67 22.78 -16.51
C LEU A 22 -2.96 22.37 -15.21
N LEU A 23 -3.37 22.93 -14.08
CA LEU A 23 -2.83 22.55 -12.77
C LEU A 23 -3.15 21.08 -12.44
N LEU A 24 -4.37 20.63 -12.71
CA LEU A 24 -4.78 19.23 -12.51
C LEU A 24 -3.96 18.27 -13.40
N LEU A 25 -3.68 18.66 -14.65
CA LEU A 25 -2.89 17.82 -15.56
C LEU A 25 -1.47 17.56 -15.04
N ILE A 26 -0.85 18.56 -14.39
CA ILE A 26 0.49 18.42 -13.79
C ILE A 26 0.41 17.68 -12.43
N MET A 27 -0.67 17.89 -11.67
CA MET A 27 -0.83 17.34 -10.32
C MET A 27 -1.21 15.86 -10.29
N ILE A 28 -2.14 15.42 -11.15
CA ILE A 28 -2.64 14.03 -11.20
C ILE A 28 -1.53 12.99 -11.33
N PRO A 29 -0.55 13.09 -12.26
CA PRO A 29 0.48 12.06 -12.41
C PRO A 29 1.36 11.93 -11.15
N ASN A 30 1.57 13.02 -10.40
CA ASN A 30 2.30 12.98 -9.15
C ASN A 30 1.48 12.30 -8.04
N LEU A 31 0.17 12.57 -7.97
CA LEU A 31 -0.72 11.91 -7.01
C LEU A 31 -0.87 10.41 -7.24
N VAL A 32 -0.99 9.97 -8.49
CA VAL A 32 -1.12 8.54 -8.83
C VAL A 32 0.12 7.77 -8.39
N GLN A 33 1.32 8.30 -8.68
CA GLN A 33 2.57 7.66 -8.27
C GLN A 33 2.72 7.58 -6.74
N GLN A 34 2.32 8.63 -6.01
CA GLN A 34 2.33 8.60 -4.55
C GLN A 34 1.33 7.59 -3.97
N LYS A 35 0.13 7.49 -4.57
CA LYS A 35 -0.85 6.48 -4.19
C LYS A 35 -0.32 5.06 -4.43
N ASP A 36 0.28 4.81 -5.59
CA ASP A 36 0.84 3.50 -5.92
C ASP A 36 1.99 3.12 -4.96
N HIS A 37 2.85 4.07 -4.61
CA HIS A 37 3.92 3.84 -3.65
C HIS A 37 3.38 3.55 -2.24
N ALA A 38 2.37 4.29 -1.78
CA ALA A 38 1.69 4.02 -0.52
C ALA A 38 0.99 2.66 -0.51
N ASP A 39 0.33 2.27 -1.61
CA ASP A 39 -0.34 0.97 -1.73
C ASP A 39 0.68 -0.19 -1.71
N LYS A 40 1.86 -0.02 -2.33
CA LYS A 40 2.97 -0.97 -2.24
C LYS A 40 3.49 -1.11 -0.81
N GLN A 41 3.83 0.01 -0.14
CA GLN A 41 4.29 -0.02 1.25
C GLN A 41 3.25 -0.66 2.19
N SER A 42 1.97 -0.34 2.01
CA SER A 42 0.88 -0.95 2.77
C SER A 42 0.79 -2.46 2.56
N THR A 43 1.06 -2.92 1.33
CA THR A 43 1.07 -4.34 0.98
C THR A 43 2.27 -5.06 1.60
N GLU A 44 3.45 -4.45 1.60
CA GLU A 44 4.64 -5.02 2.25
C GLU A 44 4.46 -5.13 3.77
N ALA A 45 4.01 -4.06 4.43
CA ALA A 45 3.71 -4.10 5.86
C ALA A 45 2.66 -5.17 6.21
N PHE A 46 1.68 -5.35 5.33
CA PHE A 46 0.67 -6.39 5.47
C PHE A 46 1.29 -7.80 5.37
N LYS A 47 2.19 -8.06 4.41
CA LYS A 47 2.93 -9.34 4.32
C LYS A 47 3.73 -9.60 5.60
N THR A 48 4.46 -8.61 6.10
CA THR A 48 5.23 -8.74 7.36
C THR A 48 4.33 -9.12 8.52
N THR A 49 3.15 -8.51 8.62
CA THR A 49 2.17 -8.86 9.66
C THR A 49 1.73 -10.32 9.52
N LEU A 50 1.43 -10.79 8.30
CA LEU A 50 1.07 -12.19 8.06
C LEU A 50 2.20 -13.16 8.42
N VAL A 51 3.45 -12.79 8.14
CA VAL A 51 4.64 -13.58 8.54
C VAL A 51 4.74 -13.68 10.06
N THR A 52 4.56 -12.56 10.78
CA THR A 52 4.54 -12.58 12.25
C THR A 52 3.43 -13.50 12.77
N GLN A 53 2.23 -13.42 12.18
CA GLN A 53 1.11 -14.30 12.56
C GLN A 53 1.41 -15.79 12.25
N ALA A 54 2.08 -16.08 11.14
CA ALA A 54 2.53 -17.43 10.80
C ALA A 54 3.59 -17.98 11.77
N GLY A 55 4.54 -17.13 12.19
CA GLY A 55 5.51 -17.49 13.23
C GLY A 55 4.83 -17.82 14.57
N LEU A 56 3.90 -16.97 15.01
CA LEU A 56 3.12 -17.20 16.23
C LEU A 56 2.23 -18.45 16.15
N TYR A 57 1.73 -18.77 14.96
CA TYR A 57 0.98 -20.00 14.73
C TYR A 57 1.87 -21.24 14.92
N LEU A 58 3.08 -21.25 14.36
CA LEU A 58 4.01 -22.38 14.52
C LEU A 58 4.49 -22.55 15.97
N GLU A 59 4.77 -21.46 16.67
CA GLU A 59 5.18 -21.50 18.08
C GLU A 59 4.12 -22.16 18.97
N ASN A 60 2.83 -21.85 18.71
CA ASN A 60 1.72 -22.42 19.45
C ASN A 60 1.31 -23.82 18.96
N ASN A 61 1.84 -24.28 17.82
CA ASN A 61 1.52 -25.58 17.21
C ASN A 61 2.81 -26.35 16.89
N PRO A 62 3.58 -26.77 17.90
CA PRO A 62 4.90 -27.38 17.72
C PRO A 62 4.88 -28.71 16.94
N ALA A 63 3.72 -29.37 16.85
CA ALA A 63 3.51 -30.58 16.05
C ALA A 63 3.45 -30.33 14.53
N LYS A 64 3.23 -29.08 14.09
CA LYS A 64 3.36 -28.66 12.68
C LYS A 64 4.79 -28.15 12.46
N THR A 65 5.76 -29.06 12.47
CA THR A 65 7.17 -28.66 12.42
C THR A 65 7.67 -28.33 11.00
N GLU A 66 7.00 -28.77 9.92
CA GLU A 66 7.57 -28.64 8.56
C GLU A 66 6.61 -28.32 7.40
N GLU A 67 5.30 -28.18 7.58
CA GLU A 67 4.39 -28.05 6.42
C GLU A 67 3.67 -26.71 6.40
N LYS A 68 4.15 -25.84 5.50
CA LYS A 68 3.43 -24.73 4.85
C LYS A 68 2.31 -24.12 5.68
N VAL A 69 2.59 -23.00 6.36
CA VAL A 69 1.52 -22.20 6.98
C VAL A 69 0.72 -21.51 5.88
N THR A 70 -0.55 -21.89 5.73
CA THR A 70 -1.45 -21.29 4.74
C THR A 70 -2.30 -20.18 5.36
N ILE A 71 -2.91 -19.34 4.52
CA ILE A 71 -3.91 -18.35 4.96
C ILE A 71 -5.12 -19.02 5.63
N GLY A 72 -5.47 -20.25 5.22
CA GLY A 72 -6.53 -21.05 5.84
C GLY A 72 -6.22 -21.36 7.30
N ASP A 73 -5.00 -21.85 7.57
CA ASP A 73 -4.54 -22.17 8.93
C ASP A 73 -4.57 -20.95 9.85
N LEU A 74 -4.13 -19.79 9.34
CA LEU A 74 -4.14 -18.53 10.08
C LEU A 74 -5.56 -18.05 10.38
N ARG A 75 -6.50 -18.24 9.46
CA ARG A 75 -7.90 -17.86 9.63
C ARG A 75 -8.58 -18.77 10.65
N ASP A 76 -8.39 -20.07 10.50
CA ASP A 76 -9.03 -21.09 11.34
C ASP A 76 -8.45 -21.05 12.77
N GLY A 77 -7.15 -20.74 12.90
CA GLY A 77 -6.47 -20.43 14.16
C GLY A 77 -6.78 -19.04 14.75
N LYS A 78 -7.61 -18.22 14.08
CA LYS A 78 -7.98 -16.84 14.49
C LYS A 78 -6.81 -15.84 14.61
N TYR A 79 -5.70 -16.10 13.94
CA TYR A 79 -4.55 -15.19 13.87
C TYR A 79 -4.78 -14.03 12.89
N ILE A 80 -5.70 -14.21 11.93
CA ILE A 80 -6.11 -13.18 10.97
C ILE A 80 -7.63 -13.09 10.87
N THR A 81 -8.13 -11.93 10.48
CA THR A 81 -9.56 -11.70 10.26
C THR A 81 -10.01 -12.16 8.87
N ALA A 82 -11.33 -12.33 8.68
CA ALA A 82 -11.90 -12.67 7.38
C ALA A 82 -11.61 -11.61 6.29
N SER A 83 -11.48 -10.32 6.66
CA SER A 83 -11.12 -9.27 5.72
C SER A 83 -9.65 -9.33 5.31
N GLN A 84 -8.76 -9.68 6.24
CA GLN A 84 -7.34 -9.91 5.96
C GLN A 84 -7.14 -11.15 5.08
N ALA A 85 -7.86 -12.23 5.33
CA ALA A 85 -7.84 -13.42 4.49
C ALA A 85 -8.25 -13.10 3.04
N LYS A 86 -9.38 -12.39 2.84
CA LYS A 86 -9.82 -11.94 1.50
C LYS A 86 -8.80 -11.01 0.83
N LYS A 87 -8.14 -10.13 1.60
CA LYS A 87 -7.08 -9.25 1.08
C LYS A 87 -5.87 -10.08 0.63
N ALA A 88 -5.48 -11.10 1.40
CA ALA A 88 -4.40 -12.01 1.05
C ALA A 88 -4.73 -12.84 -0.20
N GLU A 89 -5.97 -13.35 -0.32
CA GLU A 89 -6.46 -14.05 -1.52
C GLU A 89 -6.41 -13.16 -2.77
N LYS A 90 -6.90 -11.91 -2.67
CA LYS A 90 -6.87 -10.94 -3.77
C LYS A 90 -5.44 -10.60 -4.22
N LEU A 91 -4.50 -10.59 -3.28
CA LEU A 91 -3.08 -10.32 -3.53
C LEU A 91 -2.27 -11.60 -3.80
N GLN A 92 -2.91 -12.77 -3.83
CA GLN A 92 -2.29 -14.08 -4.01
C GLN A 92 -1.14 -14.37 -3.02
N ILE A 93 -1.23 -13.85 -1.79
CA ILE A 93 -0.23 -14.02 -0.73
C ILE A 93 -0.58 -15.28 0.06
N GLY A 94 0.32 -16.27 0.12
CA GLY A 94 0.17 -17.45 0.99
C GLY A 94 -0.93 -18.44 0.58
N VAL A 95 -1.41 -18.34 -0.67
CA VAL A 95 -2.45 -19.24 -1.23
C VAL A 95 -1.85 -20.52 -1.79
N ASN A 96 -0.65 -20.46 -2.38
CA ASN A 96 0.07 -21.61 -2.96
C ASN A 96 1.50 -21.78 -2.42
N ASP A 97 1.99 -20.80 -1.65
CA ASP A 97 3.35 -20.74 -1.10
C ASP A 97 3.31 -20.68 0.42
N ASN A 98 4.35 -21.19 1.08
CA ASN A 98 4.56 -21.00 2.50
C ASN A 98 4.74 -19.49 2.77
N ILE A 99 3.94 -18.93 3.68
CA ILE A 99 4.04 -17.52 4.08
C ILE A 99 5.45 -17.19 4.58
N LEU A 100 6.19 -18.17 5.09
CA LEU A 100 7.53 -18.05 5.65
C LEU A 100 8.67 -18.23 4.62
N ASP A 101 8.43 -18.79 3.44
CA ASP A 101 9.49 -19.04 2.44
C ASP A 101 9.94 -17.74 1.73
N LYS A 102 9.10 -16.71 1.71
CA LYS A 102 9.45 -15.41 1.10
C LYS A 102 10.49 -14.61 1.90
N ILE A 103 10.90 -15.08 3.08
CA ILE A 103 11.93 -14.43 3.91
C ILE A 103 13.33 -14.55 3.28
N LYS A 104 13.61 -15.57 2.45
CA LYS A 104 14.95 -15.73 1.87
C LYS A 104 15.26 -14.78 0.71
N ASP A 105 14.25 -14.24 0.03
CA ASP A 105 14.46 -13.39 -1.15
C ASP A 105 14.34 -11.87 -0.84
N ASP A 106 13.51 -11.46 0.11
CA ASP A 106 13.33 -10.03 0.44
C ASP A 106 14.22 -9.51 1.59
N THR A 107 14.95 -10.39 2.30
CA THR A 107 15.94 -9.97 3.32
C THR A 107 17.31 -9.64 2.70
N THR A 108 17.52 -9.89 1.39
CA THR A 108 18.56 -9.15 0.66
C THR A 108 18.05 -7.74 0.42
N ILE A 109 18.28 -6.91 1.45
CA ILE A 109 18.46 -5.47 1.40
C ILE A 109 18.37 -4.94 -0.02
N ASN A 110 17.24 -4.29 -0.33
CA ASN A 110 17.16 -3.30 -1.37
C ASN A 110 18.19 -2.20 -1.06
N LYS A 111 19.47 -2.46 -1.42
CA LYS A 111 20.60 -1.53 -1.32
C LYS A 111 20.67 -0.63 -2.55
N ASN A 112 19.65 -0.70 -3.42
CA ASN A 112 19.61 0.02 -4.69
C ASN A 112 18.50 1.09 -4.72
N GLU A 113 17.79 1.32 -3.61
CA GLU A 113 16.99 2.52 -3.46
C GLU A 113 17.94 3.68 -3.16
N LYS A 114 18.23 4.46 -4.21
CA LYS A 114 19.03 5.70 -4.15
C LYS A 114 18.56 6.52 -2.94
N PRO A 115 19.48 7.02 -2.08
CA PRO A 115 19.09 7.80 -0.92
C PRO A 115 18.24 8.99 -1.35
N ASP A 116 17.07 9.11 -0.73
CA ASP A 116 16.19 10.27 -0.84
C ASP A 116 16.99 11.52 -0.39
N PRO A 117 17.20 12.52 -1.28
CA PRO A 117 18.00 13.70 -0.95
C PRO A 117 17.37 14.62 0.11
N ALA A 118 16.17 14.33 0.61
CA ALA A 118 15.41 15.23 1.47
C ALA A 118 15.39 14.88 2.97
N LYS A 119 16.12 13.84 3.44
CA LYS A 119 16.09 13.47 4.86
C LYS A 119 17.47 13.61 5.53
N PRO A 120 17.67 14.56 6.46
CA PRO A 120 18.90 14.62 7.23
C PRO A 120 19.01 13.39 8.15
N GLU A 121 20.13 12.68 8.04
CA GLU A 121 20.54 11.64 8.98
C GLU A 121 20.68 12.26 10.39
N LYS A 122 20.05 11.62 11.37
CA LYS A 122 20.30 11.89 12.80
C LYS A 122 21.20 10.81 13.35
#